data_AF-A0A7C5MG96-F1
#
_entry.id   AF-A0A7C5MG96-F1
#
_cell.length_a   1.000
_cell.length_b   1.000
_cell.length_c   1.000
_cell.angle_alpha   90.00
_cell.angle_beta   90.00
_cell.angle_gamma   90.00
#
_symmetry.space_group_name_H-M   'P 1'
#
loop_
_entity.id
_entity.type
_entity.pdbx_description
1 polymer ?
#
loop_
_entity_poly.entity_id
_entity_poly.type
_entity_poly.pdbx_seq_one_letter_code
_entity_poly.pdbx_strand_id
1 'polypeptide(L)'
;LISSLTLGDEEILSLKDRITGRVALDNIVDIVTDKIIVRAGEIIDEEKADAIIEAGINKIRIRSVLTCRSEKGICAKCYGWDVSRKKLVNIGEAVGIIAAQSIGEPGTQLTLRTFHTGGAASRGTGASSYKAPQDCIVRYLENLKVVRNRKGRDVVIQREGKIGLYDDRGREIDTYNLRVGAEILVKNGQKVETGKVIVHWDPYSIPVISEYEGTVKFIDIVVGKTVKEEIDATTGIRRKIVIKHKEEMDPQIVILDDKKDKLGAYHIPDDAHIMVEEGDKIYPGDVLAKIFRIERRVQDITGGLPRVTELFEARTPKNPAILSEIEGKVEVIPGERGLRKVIVSNQETGSRKEYDIPPGKHLLVGSGDIVKAGERITDGHVVLKDILKIEGEKKVQEYLLNEIQSVYRVEGVMINDKHIEIIIRQMLSKVRVEDPGDTYLLEGEEIDRVKIQKINEALPKNKKPATFSPQVLGITRVALSSESFISAASFQETMKVLTNAAILGAEDHLEGLKENVILGRLIPSGTGLFTNGKRESLSEPVLQEETLKK
;
A
#
# COMPACT_ATOMS: atom_id res chain seq x y z
N LEU A 1 10.56 1.71 -8.30
CA LEU A 1 10.47 0.25 -8.46
C LEU A 1 9.00 -0.08 -8.40
N ILE A 2 8.47 -0.82 -9.36
CA ILE A 2 7.05 -1.17 -9.42
C ILE A 2 6.93 -2.70 -9.36
N SER A 3 5.89 -3.18 -8.67
CA SER A 3 5.52 -4.58 -8.50
C SER A 3 4.01 -4.72 -8.70
N SER A 4 3.50 -5.96 -8.73
CA SER A 4 2.07 -6.19 -8.55
C SER A 4 1.57 -5.53 -7.25
N LEU A 5 0.30 -5.12 -7.25
CA LEU A 5 -0.37 -4.59 -6.07
C LEU A 5 -1.19 -5.70 -5.44
N THR A 6 -0.79 -6.13 -4.24
CA THR A 6 -1.47 -7.16 -3.46
C THR A 6 -2.07 -6.57 -2.20
N LEU A 7 -3.32 -6.89 -1.88
CA LEU A 7 -3.98 -6.49 -0.64
C LEU A 7 -4.24 -7.74 0.21
N GLY A 8 -3.35 -7.99 1.18
CA GLY A 8 -3.35 -9.28 1.88
C GLY A 8 -2.90 -10.38 0.93
N ASP A 9 -3.82 -11.30 0.62
CA ASP A 9 -3.54 -12.47 -0.24
C ASP A 9 -4.15 -12.33 -1.65
N GLU A 10 -4.90 -11.26 -1.90
CA GLU A 10 -5.54 -11.02 -3.20
C GLU A 10 -4.69 -10.05 -4.02
N GLU A 11 -4.35 -10.46 -5.25
CA GLU A 11 -3.73 -9.58 -6.24
C GLU A 11 -4.80 -8.66 -6.84
N ILE A 12 -4.69 -7.36 -6.56
CA ILE A 12 -5.60 -6.33 -7.07
C ILE A 12 -5.21 -5.90 -8.48
N LEU A 13 -3.91 -5.75 -8.71
CA LEU A 13 -3.35 -5.33 -9.99
C LEU A 13 -2.12 -6.16 -10.33
N SER A 14 -2.19 -6.78 -11.50
CA SER A 14 -1.06 -7.48 -12.09
C SER A 14 0.08 -6.51 -12.39
N LEU A 15 1.31 -7.03 -12.39
CA LEU A 15 2.47 -6.25 -12.84
C LEU A 15 2.28 -5.79 -14.30
N LYS A 16 1.73 -6.66 -15.17
CA LYS A 16 1.45 -6.36 -16.59
C LYS A 16 0.64 -5.07 -16.76
N ASP A 17 -0.48 -4.95 -16.04
CA ASP A 17 -1.37 -3.79 -16.15
C ASP A 17 -0.69 -2.49 -15.70
N ARG A 18 0.22 -2.58 -14.73
CA ARG A 18 0.93 -1.41 -14.18
C ARG A 18 2.08 -0.93 -15.08
N ILE A 19 2.71 -1.83 -15.82
CA ILE A 19 3.90 -1.53 -16.64
C ILE A 19 3.55 -1.20 -18.09
N THR A 20 2.41 -1.69 -18.59
CA THR A 20 1.99 -1.47 -19.97
C THR A 20 1.86 0.03 -20.28
N GLY A 21 2.52 0.47 -21.35
CA GLY A 21 2.56 1.88 -21.76
C GLY A 21 3.42 2.78 -20.88
N ARG A 22 4.29 2.22 -20.03
CA ARG A 22 5.34 2.95 -19.31
C ARG A 22 6.68 2.82 -20.05
N VAL A 23 7.66 3.61 -19.62
CA VAL A 23 9.02 3.61 -20.18
C VAL A 23 9.96 2.94 -19.18
N ALA A 24 10.73 1.96 -19.64
CA ALA A 24 11.74 1.28 -18.82
C ALA A 24 12.85 2.26 -18.42
N LEU A 25 13.28 2.22 -17.15
CA LEU A 25 14.41 3.03 -16.70
C LEU A 25 15.74 2.34 -17.03
N ASP A 26 15.80 1.04 -16.85
CA ASP A 26 16.97 0.19 -17.05
C ASP A 26 16.69 -0.86 -18.13
N ASN A 27 17.74 -1.52 -18.62
CA ASN A 27 17.58 -2.68 -19.49
C ASN A 27 16.91 -3.81 -18.69
N ILE A 28 15.85 -4.38 -19.26
CA ILE A 28 15.17 -5.56 -18.72
C ILE A 28 15.66 -6.76 -19.51
N VAL A 29 16.37 -7.66 -18.82
CA VAL A 29 16.97 -8.86 -19.37
C VAL A 29 16.30 -10.09 -18.78
N ASP A 30 16.06 -11.09 -19.62
CA ASP A 30 15.71 -12.42 -19.16
C ASP A 30 16.95 -13.07 -18.52
N ILE A 31 16.83 -13.46 -17.25
CA ILE A 31 17.90 -14.05 -16.45
C ILE A 31 18.39 -15.38 -17.06
N VAL A 32 17.54 -16.07 -17.82
CA VAL A 32 17.80 -17.42 -18.32
C VAL A 32 18.47 -17.39 -19.68
N THR A 33 17.97 -16.54 -20.58
CA THR A 33 18.45 -16.47 -21.96
C THR A 33 19.50 -15.38 -22.17
N ASP A 34 19.73 -14.53 -21.17
CA ASP A 34 20.57 -13.32 -21.22
C ASP A 34 20.18 -12.38 -22.38
N LYS A 35 18.93 -12.50 -22.88
CA LYS A 35 18.39 -11.65 -23.93
C LYS A 35 17.72 -10.44 -23.33
N ILE A 36 17.99 -9.29 -23.91
CA ILE A 36 17.33 -8.03 -23.57
C ILE A 36 15.90 -8.07 -24.10
N ILE A 37 14.92 -8.02 -23.19
CA ILE A 37 13.49 -7.93 -23.51
C ILE A 37 13.12 -6.49 -23.85
N VAL A 38 13.57 -5.54 -23.04
CA VAL A 38 13.30 -4.10 -23.20
C VAL A 38 14.55 -3.29 -22.91
N ARG A 39 14.89 -2.33 -23.78
CA ARG A 39 16.03 -1.44 -23.54
C ARG A 39 15.68 -0.28 -22.61
N ALA A 40 16.68 0.25 -21.92
CA ALA A 40 16.55 1.45 -21.12
C ALA A 40 16.03 2.62 -21.96
N GLY A 41 14.98 3.29 -21.48
CA GLY A 41 14.34 4.40 -22.19
C GLY A 41 13.36 3.99 -23.29
N GLU A 42 13.14 2.70 -23.49
CA GLU A 42 12.16 2.16 -24.42
C GLU A 42 10.78 2.02 -23.76
N ILE A 43 9.73 2.12 -24.56
CA ILE A 43 8.35 1.90 -24.15
C ILE A 43 8.09 0.40 -24.01
N ILE A 44 7.41 0.04 -22.93
CA ILE A 44 6.87 -1.29 -22.68
C ILE A 44 5.49 -1.35 -23.34
N ASP A 45 5.39 -2.07 -24.46
CA ASP A 45 4.14 -2.39 -25.13
C ASP A 45 3.50 -3.66 -24.51
N GLU A 46 2.32 -4.05 -24.99
CA GLU A 46 1.61 -5.23 -24.46
C GLU A 46 2.42 -6.53 -24.65
N GLU A 47 3.06 -6.70 -25.80
CA GLU A 47 3.88 -7.88 -26.12
C GLU A 47 5.12 -7.97 -25.22
N LYS A 48 5.84 -6.86 -25.03
CA LYS A 48 6.97 -6.81 -24.08
C LYS A 48 6.53 -6.99 -22.65
N ALA A 49 5.36 -6.46 -22.27
CA ALA A 49 4.82 -6.68 -20.93
C ALA A 49 4.57 -8.17 -20.68
N ASP A 50 4.01 -8.90 -21.65
CA ASP A 50 3.85 -10.35 -21.59
C ASP A 50 5.19 -11.08 -21.48
N ALA A 51 6.17 -10.72 -22.32
CA ALA A 51 7.50 -11.30 -22.27
C ALA A 51 8.21 -11.08 -20.91
N ILE A 52 7.99 -9.94 -20.25
CA ILE A 52 8.52 -9.66 -18.90
C ILE A 52 7.92 -10.61 -17.86
N ILE A 53 6.62 -10.89 -17.96
CA ILE A 53 5.93 -11.81 -17.03
C ILE A 53 6.37 -13.26 -17.29
N GLU A 54 6.47 -13.68 -18.55
CA GLU A 54 6.96 -15.02 -18.92
C GLU A 54 8.41 -15.26 -18.46
N ALA A 55 9.23 -14.20 -18.42
CA ALA A 55 10.58 -14.25 -17.86
C ALA A 55 10.63 -14.37 -16.32
N GLY A 56 9.47 -14.35 -15.63
CA GLY A 56 9.39 -14.48 -14.17
C GLY A 56 9.84 -13.25 -13.39
N ILE A 57 9.80 -12.06 -14.01
CA ILE A 57 10.28 -10.82 -13.40
C ILE A 57 9.16 -10.17 -12.58
N ASN A 58 9.29 -10.18 -11.26
CA ASN A 58 8.25 -9.66 -10.35
C ASN A 58 8.38 -8.16 -10.00
N LYS A 59 9.53 -7.54 -10.29
CA LYS A 59 9.81 -6.13 -9.96
C LYS A 59 10.64 -5.48 -11.04
N ILE A 60 10.21 -4.29 -11.51
CA ILE A 60 10.96 -3.53 -12.51
C ILE A 60 11.10 -2.04 -12.15
N ARG A 61 12.11 -1.38 -12.71
CA ARG A 61 12.29 0.07 -12.58
C ARG A 61 11.76 0.76 -13.84
N ILE A 62 10.74 1.61 -13.66
CA ILE A 62 10.13 2.41 -14.72
C ILE A 62 10.35 3.90 -14.45
N ARG A 63 10.24 4.69 -15.52
CA ARG A 63 10.04 6.14 -15.40
C ARG A 63 8.62 6.42 -14.91
N SER A 64 8.48 7.42 -14.06
CA SER A 64 7.20 7.82 -13.47
C SER A 64 7.05 9.34 -13.50
N VAL A 65 5.80 9.81 -13.46
CA VAL A 65 5.47 11.22 -13.35
C VAL A 65 6.00 11.83 -12.04
N LEU A 66 6.04 11.04 -10.96
CA LEU A 66 6.51 11.47 -9.64
C LEU A 66 7.98 11.88 -9.62
N THR A 67 8.79 11.24 -10.46
CA THR A 67 10.25 11.46 -10.53
C THR A 67 10.67 12.42 -11.66
N CYS A 68 9.71 12.94 -12.42
CA CYS A 68 10.00 13.82 -13.55
C CYS A 68 10.59 15.16 -13.09
N ARG A 69 11.75 15.54 -13.63
CA ARG A 69 12.45 16.80 -13.32
C ARG A 69 12.12 17.95 -14.29
N SER A 70 11.14 17.76 -15.18
CA SER A 70 10.69 18.84 -16.08
C SER A 70 10.21 20.03 -15.26
N GLU A 71 10.67 21.21 -15.63
CA GLU A 71 10.34 22.46 -14.94
C GLU A 71 8.89 22.84 -15.17
N LYS A 72 8.47 22.83 -16.44
CA LYS A 72 7.11 23.06 -16.87
C LYS A 72 6.49 21.74 -17.30
N GLY A 73 5.40 21.35 -16.66
CA GLY A 73 4.68 20.12 -16.97
C GLY A 73 5.48 18.83 -16.72
N ILE A 74 5.30 17.86 -17.61
CA ILE A 74 5.85 16.50 -17.51
C ILE A 74 6.44 16.09 -18.86
N CYS A 75 7.62 15.48 -18.87
CA CYS A 75 8.22 15.00 -20.12
C CYS A 75 7.49 13.75 -20.65
N ALA A 76 7.43 13.60 -21.98
CA ALA A 76 6.75 12.49 -22.63
C ALA A 76 7.21 11.11 -22.14
N LYS A 77 8.52 10.94 -21.88
CA LYS A 77 9.07 9.66 -21.39
C LYS A 77 8.66 9.30 -19.96
N CYS A 78 8.35 10.27 -19.10
CA CYS A 78 7.88 9.99 -17.74
C CYS A 78 6.39 9.67 -17.69
N TYR A 79 5.60 10.20 -18.62
CA TYR A 79 4.19 9.86 -18.78
C TYR A 79 3.98 8.53 -19.55
N GLY A 80 4.81 8.33 -20.59
CA GLY A 80 4.74 7.17 -21.48
C GLY A 80 3.61 7.30 -22.50
N TRP A 81 2.82 6.25 -22.63
CA TRP A 81 1.69 6.21 -23.56
C TRP A 81 0.55 7.12 -23.15
N ASP A 82 -0.04 7.76 -24.16
CA ASP A 82 -1.44 8.14 -24.11
C ASP A 82 -2.31 6.88 -24.11
N VAL A 83 -3.11 6.72 -23.07
CA VAL A 83 -3.96 5.55 -22.82
C VAL A 83 -4.98 5.36 -23.94
N SER A 84 -5.43 6.45 -24.57
CA SER A 84 -6.44 6.41 -25.64
C SER A 84 -5.84 6.00 -26.98
N ARG A 85 -4.61 6.44 -27.29
CA ARG A 85 -3.97 6.21 -28.59
C ARG A 85 -3.00 5.04 -28.61
N LYS A 86 -2.63 4.49 -27.44
CA LYS A 86 -1.59 3.46 -27.25
C LYS A 86 -0.26 3.82 -27.95
N LYS A 87 0.07 5.11 -27.96
CA LYS A 87 1.30 5.67 -28.53
C LYS A 87 1.91 6.64 -27.53
N LEU A 88 3.19 6.96 -27.71
CA LEU A 88 3.86 7.97 -26.89
C LEU A 88 3.05 9.28 -26.92
N VAL A 89 2.83 9.88 -25.75
CA VAL A 89 2.06 11.12 -25.62
C VAL A 89 2.68 12.25 -26.43
N ASN A 90 1.82 13.09 -27.02
CA ASN A 90 2.27 14.22 -27.81
C ASN A 90 2.76 15.37 -26.92
N ILE A 91 3.71 16.16 -27.45
CA ILE A 91 4.12 17.40 -26.78
C ILE A 91 2.94 18.38 -26.82
N GLY A 92 2.62 18.95 -25.66
CA GLY A 92 1.51 19.88 -25.49
C GLY A 92 0.20 19.24 -25.01
N GLU A 93 0.13 17.92 -24.82
CA GLU A 93 -1.06 17.25 -24.30
C GLU A 93 -1.36 17.67 -22.85
N ALA A 94 -2.62 18.02 -22.55
CA ALA A 94 -3.07 18.48 -21.23
C ALA A 94 -3.26 17.30 -20.25
N VAL A 95 -2.21 16.53 -19.99
CA VAL A 95 -2.26 15.29 -19.17
C VAL A 95 -2.81 15.53 -17.75
N GLY A 96 -2.65 16.73 -17.19
CA GLY A 96 -3.23 17.10 -15.90
C GLY A 96 -4.76 17.14 -15.89
N ILE A 97 -5.37 17.69 -16.96
CA ILE A 97 -6.83 17.73 -17.10
C ILE A 97 -7.37 16.32 -17.35
N ILE A 98 -6.70 15.55 -18.21
CA ILE A 98 -7.06 14.15 -18.49
C ILE A 98 -7.04 13.35 -17.18
N ALA A 99 -5.97 13.46 -16.39
CA ALA A 99 -5.86 12.78 -15.10
C ALA A 99 -6.97 13.18 -14.12
N ALA A 100 -7.28 14.48 -14.01
CA ALA A 100 -8.35 14.95 -13.14
C ALA A 100 -9.73 14.40 -13.56
N GLN A 101 -10.01 14.34 -14.86
CA GLN A 101 -11.26 13.77 -15.39
C GLN A 101 -11.33 12.26 -15.15
N SER A 102 -10.26 11.52 -15.45
CA SER A 102 -10.19 10.06 -15.25
C SER A 102 -10.35 9.62 -13.80
N ILE A 103 -10.14 10.52 -12.84
CA ILE A 103 -10.35 10.28 -11.41
C ILE A 103 -11.73 10.80 -10.97
N GLY A 104 -12.09 12.00 -11.41
CA GLY A 104 -13.30 12.71 -10.99
C GLY A 104 -14.60 12.12 -11.53
N GLU A 105 -14.67 11.78 -12.83
CA GLU A 105 -15.89 11.23 -13.45
C GLU A 105 -16.29 9.88 -12.82
N PRO A 106 -15.37 8.90 -12.66
CA PRO A 106 -15.73 7.69 -11.93
C PRO A 106 -16.06 7.97 -10.47
N GLY A 107 -15.37 8.92 -9.82
CA GLY A 107 -15.66 9.27 -8.42
C GLY A 107 -17.10 9.76 -8.20
N THR A 108 -17.61 10.64 -9.06
CA THR A 108 -19.01 11.09 -8.97
C THR A 108 -19.99 9.96 -9.24
N GLN A 109 -19.67 9.07 -10.18
CA GLN A 109 -20.48 7.88 -10.47
C GLN A 109 -20.51 6.90 -9.29
N LEU A 110 -19.38 6.69 -8.61
CA LEU A 110 -19.30 5.82 -7.43
C LEU A 110 -20.21 6.32 -6.33
N THR A 111 -20.20 7.63 -6.06
CA THR A 111 -21.07 8.24 -5.05
C THR A 111 -22.54 7.92 -5.32
N LEU A 112 -22.98 7.93 -6.58
CA LEU A 112 -24.36 7.57 -6.94
C LEU A 112 -24.65 6.06 -6.78
N ARG A 113 -23.69 5.18 -7.04
CA ARG A 113 -23.88 3.71 -6.95
C ARG A 113 -23.91 3.21 -5.52
N THR A 114 -23.04 3.72 -4.64
CA THR A 114 -22.86 3.21 -3.27
C THR A 114 -24.14 3.33 -2.42
N PHE A 115 -25.00 4.33 -2.68
CA PHE A 115 -26.26 4.49 -1.94
C PHE A 115 -27.33 3.43 -2.29
N HIS A 116 -27.23 2.75 -3.43
CA HIS A 116 -28.27 1.83 -3.89
C HIS A 116 -27.98 0.35 -3.60
N THR A 117 -26.72 -0.01 -3.33
CA THR A 117 -26.29 -1.39 -3.02
C THR A 117 -26.20 -1.69 -1.52
N GLY A 118 -26.55 -0.74 -0.63
CA GLY A 118 -26.47 -0.89 0.83
C GLY A 118 -27.32 -2.00 1.46
N GLY A 119 -28.09 -2.76 0.68
CA GLY A 119 -28.95 -3.86 1.16
C GLY A 119 -28.53 -5.27 0.76
N ALA A 120 -27.59 -5.46 -0.16
CA ALA A 120 -27.21 -6.79 -0.65
C ALA A 120 -25.69 -6.93 -0.72
N ALA A 121 -25.06 -7.23 0.42
CA ALA A 121 -23.65 -7.60 0.46
C ALA A 121 -23.47 -8.95 -0.26
N SER A 122 -22.85 -8.93 -1.44
CA SER A 122 -22.32 -10.14 -2.04
C SER A 122 -21.08 -10.55 -1.26
N ARG A 123 -21.17 -11.70 -0.58
CA ARG A 123 -20.05 -12.31 0.15
C ARG A 123 -19.01 -12.78 -0.87
N GLY A 124 -17.99 -11.97 -1.10
CA GLY A 124 -16.77 -12.43 -1.74
C GLY A 124 -16.14 -13.52 -0.87
N THR A 125 -16.06 -14.74 -1.38
CA THR A 125 -15.41 -15.85 -0.69
C THR A 125 -13.91 -15.66 -0.85
N GLY A 126 -13.23 -15.25 0.22
CA GLY A 126 -11.76 -15.16 0.20
C GLY A 126 -11.15 -16.52 -0.18
N ALA A 127 -10.00 -16.49 -0.85
CA ALA A 127 -9.29 -17.71 -1.24
C ALA A 127 -9.08 -18.64 -0.02
N SER A 128 -9.46 -19.91 -0.17
CA SER A 128 -9.34 -20.96 0.85
C SER A 128 -8.33 -22.03 0.47
N SER A 129 -7.59 -21.83 -0.62
CA SER A 129 -6.58 -22.79 -1.08
C SER A 129 -5.53 -22.15 -1.98
N TYR A 130 -4.34 -22.73 -1.98
CA TYR A 130 -3.31 -22.48 -2.98
C TYR A 130 -3.27 -23.65 -3.98
N LYS A 131 -3.18 -23.31 -5.27
CA LYS A 131 -3.07 -24.27 -6.37
C LYS A 131 -1.71 -24.13 -7.06
N ALA A 132 -1.20 -25.21 -7.63
CA ALA A 132 0.01 -25.17 -8.44
C ALA A 132 -0.21 -24.32 -9.70
N PRO A 133 0.55 -23.24 -9.92
CA PRO A 133 0.40 -22.40 -11.11
C PRO A 133 0.89 -23.10 -12.38
N GLN A 134 1.87 -23.99 -12.23
CA GLN A 134 2.41 -24.86 -13.26
C GLN A 134 2.99 -26.13 -12.63
N ASP A 135 3.48 -27.06 -13.45
CA ASP A 135 4.13 -28.28 -13.00
C ASP A 135 5.37 -27.94 -12.16
N CYS A 136 5.36 -28.32 -10.88
CA CYS A 136 6.37 -27.89 -9.92
C CYS A 136 6.67 -28.95 -8.84
N ILE A 137 7.83 -28.78 -8.21
CA ILE A 137 8.28 -29.52 -7.04
C ILE A 137 8.08 -28.65 -5.81
N VAL A 138 7.29 -29.13 -4.86
CA VAL A 138 6.99 -28.40 -3.63
C VAL A 138 8.09 -28.66 -2.60
N ARG A 139 8.67 -27.61 -2.02
CA ARG A 139 9.68 -27.71 -0.96
C ARG A 139 9.28 -26.94 0.29
N TYR A 140 9.47 -27.58 1.44
CA TYR A 140 9.27 -26.96 2.74
C TYR A 140 10.50 -26.11 3.07
N LEU A 141 10.31 -24.83 3.38
CA LEU A 141 11.41 -23.93 3.75
C LEU A 141 11.73 -24.06 5.25
N GLU A 142 12.94 -23.64 5.66
CA GLU A 142 13.55 -23.96 6.98
C GLU A 142 12.70 -23.54 8.21
N ASN A 143 11.77 -22.59 8.05
CA ASN A 143 10.97 -22.05 9.15
C ASN A 143 9.59 -22.73 9.29
N LEU A 144 9.30 -23.76 8.47
CA LEU A 144 8.00 -24.40 8.45
C LEU A 144 7.91 -25.53 9.50
N LYS A 145 7.25 -25.24 10.61
CA LYS A 145 6.83 -26.27 11.58
C LYS A 145 5.46 -26.82 11.23
N VAL A 146 5.38 -28.15 11.09
CA VAL A 146 4.15 -28.90 10.81
C VAL A 146 3.95 -30.04 11.78
N VAL A 147 2.69 -30.36 12.04
CA VAL A 147 2.27 -31.48 12.88
C VAL A 147 1.36 -32.38 12.06
N ARG A 148 1.51 -33.69 12.23
CA ARG A 148 0.74 -34.66 11.45
C ARG A 148 -0.55 -35.01 12.18
N ASN A 149 -1.69 -34.64 11.60
CA ASN A 149 -3.02 -34.92 12.17
C ASN A 149 -3.40 -36.41 11.95
N ARG A 150 -4.44 -36.90 12.66
CA ARG A 150 -5.03 -38.27 12.55
C ARG A 150 -5.34 -38.69 11.11
N LYS A 151 -5.66 -37.73 10.24
CA LYS A 151 -5.91 -37.95 8.80
C LYS A 151 -4.62 -38.14 7.96
N GLY A 152 -3.45 -38.17 8.59
CA GLY A 152 -2.15 -38.30 7.92
C GLY A 152 -1.74 -37.06 7.11
N ARG A 153 -2.32 -35.90 7.41
CA ARG A 153 -2.06 -34.60 6.75
C ARG A 153 -1.19 -33.72 7.62
N ASP A 154 -0.32 -32.94 6.99
CA ASP A 154 0.57 -32.02 7.70
C ASP A 154 -0.16 -30.70 7.91
N VAL A 155 -0.29 -30.27 9.17
CA VAL A 155 -0.97 -29.05 9.58
C VAL A 155 0.06 -28.06 10.09
N VAL A 156 0.01 -26.83 9.57
CA VAL A 156 0.93 -25.76 9.95
C VAL A 156 0.59 -25.22 11.33
N ILE A 157 1.56 -25.20 12.24
CA ILE A 157 1.39 -24.71 13.63
C ILE A 157 1.99 -23.32 13.85
N GLN A 158 2.95 -22.91 13.02
CA GLN A 158 3.66 -21.64 13.19
C GLN A 158 3.09 -20.54 12.27
N ARG A 159 3.12 -19.29 12.77
CA ARG A 159 2.59 -18.10 12.07
C ARG A 159 3.35 -17.74 10.79
N GLU A 160 4.62 -18.12 10.69
CA GLU A 160 5.53 -17.71 9.60
C GLU A 160 6.13 -18.91 8.85
N GLY A 161 5.28 -19.83 8.42
CA GLY A 161 5.68 -20.93 7.54
C GLY A 161 5.68 -20.50 6.08
N LYS A 162 6.61 -21.00 5.27
CA LYS A 162 6.60 -20.79 3.82
C LYS A 162 6.81 -22.10 3.06
N ILE A 163 6.17 -22.21 1.91
CA ILE A 163 6.41 -23.31 0.97
C ILE A 163 6.91 -22.70 -0.35
N GLY A 164 8.02 -23.23 -0.85
CA GLY A 164 8.58 -22.82 -2.14
C GLY A 164 8.15 -23.79 -3.23
N LEU A 165 7.78 -23.26 -4.39
CA LEU A 165 7.51 -24.02 -5.60
C LEU A 165 8.71 -23.90 -6.52
N TYR A 166 9.30 -25.03 -6.92
CA TYR A 166 10.47 -25.06 -7.76
C TYR A 166 10.18 -25.78 -9.08
N ASP A 167 10.80 -25.35 -10.17
CA ASP A 167 10.75 -26.08 -11.43
C ASP A 167 11.70 -27.30 -11.40
N ASP A 168 11.65 -28.11 -12.46
CA ASP A 168 12.54 -29.28 -12.64
C ASP A 168 14.04 -28.90 -12.76
N ARG A 169 14.35 -27.62 -12.97
CA ARG A 169 15.71 -27.07 -13.06
C ARG A 169 16.20 -26.44 -11.74
N GLY A 170 15.38 -26.48 -10.68
CA GLY A 170 15.71 -25.93 -9.36
C GLY A 170 15.50 -24.41 -9.21
N ARG A 171 14.82 -23.74 -10.16
CA ARG A 171 14.45 -22.32 -10.06
C ARG A 171 13.18 -22.17 -9.22
N GLU A 172 13.15 -21.17 -8.36
CA GLU A 172 11.97 -20.80 -7.57
C GLU A 172 10.94 -20.13 -8.50
N ILE A 173 9.76 -20.74 -8.62
CA ILE A 173 8.62 -20.24 -9.39
C ILE A 173 7.85 -19.23 -8.54
N ASP A 174 7.52 -19.64 -7.31
CA ASP A 174 6.70 -18.86 -6.40
C ASP A 174 6.93 -19.35 -4.96
N THR A 175 6.62 -18.51 -3.99
CA THR A 175 6.67 -18.85 -2.57
C THR A 175 5.39 -18.42 -1.87
N TYR A 176 4.68 -19.40 -1.30
CA TYR A 176 3.46 -19.14 -0.54
C TYR A 176 3.72 -19.05 0.95
N ASN A 177 3.21 -17.98 1.55
CA ASN A 177 3.16 -17.84 3.00
C ASN A 177 2.00 -18.70 3.54
N LEU A 178 2.32 -19.61 4.44
CA LEU A 178 1.36 -20.50 5.07
C LEU A 178 0.88 -19.91 6.39
N ARG A 179 -0.42 -20.07 6.63
CA ARG A 179 -1.10 -19.61 7.85
C ARG A 179 -1.19 -20.75 8.85
N VAL A 180 -1.32 -20.41 10.14
CA VAL A 180 -1.62 -21.40 11.19
C VAL A 180 -2.93 -22.12 10.86
N GLY A 181 -2.90 -23.45 10.93
CA GLY A 181 -4.01 -24.33 10.59
C GLY A 181 -4.23 -24.61 9.12
N ALA A 182 -3.34 -24.13 8.25
CA ALA A 182 -3.32 -24.58 6.88
C ALA A 182 -2.97 -26.08 6.82
N GLU A 183 -3.80 -26.86 6.12
CA GLU A 183 -3.56 -28.27 5.81
C GLU A 183 -2.77 -28.37 4.50
N ILE A 184 -1.58 -28.94 4.55
CA ILE A 184 -0.76 -29.23 3.38
C ILE A 184 -1.16 -30.62 2.85
N LEU A 185 -1.56 -30.67 1.58
CA LEU A 185 -2.06 -31.89 0.91
C LEU A 185 -0.96 -32.66 0.18
N VAL A 186 0.22 -32.08 0.06
CA VAL A 186 1.37 -32.61 -0.68
C VAL A 186 2.56 -32.79 0.25
N LYS A 187 3.43 -33.76 -0.04
CA LYS A 187 4.64 -34.00 0.73
C LYS A 187 5.79 -33.11 0.28
N ASN A 188 6.75 -32.87 1.17
CA ASN A 188 8.01 -32.22 0.81
C ASN A 188 8.75 -32.98 -0.29
N GLY A 189 9.14 -32.29 -1.36
CA GLY A 189 9.80 -32.83 -2.55
C GLY A 189 8.86 -33.47 -3.58
N GLN A 190 7.53 -33.41 -3.39
CA GLN A 190 6.58 -34.01 -4.32
C GLN A 190 6.43 -33.18 -5.60
N LYS A 191 6.44 -33.84 -6.77
CA LYS A 191 6.01 -33.26 -8.05
C LYS A 191 4.49 -33.11 -8.10
N VAL A 192 4.03 -31.93 -8.50
CA VAL A 192 2.63 -31.53 -8.53
C VAL A 192 2.31 -30.97 -9.91
N GLU A 193 1.24 -31.48 -10.52
CA GLU A 193 0.73 -31.01 -11.80
C GLU A 193 -0.01 -29.68 -11.65
N THR A 194 -0.02 -28.90 -12.74
CA THR A 194 -0.73 -27.63 -12.85
C THR A 194 -2.19 -27.72 -12.39
N GLY A 195 -2.62 -26.78 -11.55
CA GLY A 195 -3.99 -26.66 -11.05
C GLY A 195 -4.33 -27.51 -9.81
N LYS A 196 -3.43 -28.41 -9.38
CA LYS A 196 -3.64 -29.23 -8.18
C LYS A 196 -3.54 -28.40 -6.91
N VAL A 197 -4.45 -28.65 -5.96
CA VAL A 197 -4.49 -27.97 -4.65
C VAL A 197 -3.33 -28.46 -3.79
N ILE A 198 -2.48 -27.52 -3.36
CA ILE A 198 -1.28 -27.76 -2.56
C ILE A 198 -1.63 -27.62 -1.07
N VAL A 199 -2.35 -26.55 -0.74
CA VAL A 199 -2.69 -26.18 0.64
C VAL A 199 -4.15 -25.74 0.71
N HIS A 200 -4.81 -26.08 1.82
CA HIS A 200 -6.17 -25.67 2.12
C HIS A 200 -6.27 -25.09 3.54
N TRP A 201 -7.11 -24.07 3.75
CA TRP A 201 -7.39 -23.53 5.08
C TRP A 201 -8.82 -23.01 5.18
N ASP A 202 -9.27 -22.84 6.42
CA ASP A 202 -10.54 -22.16 6.75
C ASP A 202 -10.34 -20.64 6.65
N PRO A 203 -10.99 -19.93 5.72
CA PRO A 203 -10.81 -18.49 5.57
C PRO A 203 -11.49 -17.67 6.69
N TYR A 204 -12.43 -18.27 7.41
CA TYR A 204 -13.27 -17.59 8.39
C TYR A 204 -12.79 -17.73 9.83
N SER A 205 -11.78 -18.56 10.09
CA SER A 205 -11.28 -18.73 11.45
C SER A 205 -9.77 -18.87 11.51
N ILE A 206 -9.20 -18.38 12.61
CA ILE A 206 -7.82 -18.69 13.00
C ILE A 206 -7.91 -19.77 14.08
N PRO A 207 -7.50 -21.02 13.77
CA PRO A 207 -7.53 -22.09 14.75
C PRO A 207 -6.33 -22.00 15.70
N VAL A 208 -6.56 -22.33 16.97
CA VAL A 208 -5.55 -22.67 17.96
C VAL A 208 -5.40 -24.19 17.95
N ILE A 209 -4.21 -24.70 17.68
CA ILE A 209 -3.98 -26.11 17.39
C ILE A 209 -3.02 -26.70 18.40
N SER A 210 -3.28 -27.95 18.81
CA SER A 210 -2.37 -28.69 19.66
C SER A 210 -1.17 -29.28 18.90
N GLU A 211 0.02 -29.14 19.45
CA GLU A 211 1.24 -29.86 19.05
C GLU A 211 1.39 -31.22 19.75
N TYR A 212 0.69 -31.43 20.88
CA TYR A 212 0.88 -32.58 21.76
C TYR A 212 -0.35 -33.48 21.80
N GLU A 213 -0.11 -34.76 22.04
CA GLU A 213 -1.14 -35.72 22.44
C GLU A 213 -1.35 -35.65 23.95
N GLY A 214 -2.60 -35.69 24.42
CA GLY A 214 -2.87 -35.71 25.85
C GLY A 214 -4.30 -35.39 26.22
N THR A 215 -4.51 -35.08 27.50
CA THR A 215 -5.81 -34.72 28.06
C THR A 215 -5.90 -33.22 28.31
N VAL A 216 -7.02 -32.61 27.92
CA VAL A 216 -7.30 -31.18 28.09
C VAL A 216 -7.60 -30.84 29.55
N LYS A 217 -6.94 -29.80 30.08
CA LYS A 217 -7.22 -29.17 31.36
C LYS A 217 -7.37 -27.66 31.19
N PHE A 218 -8.35 -27.08 31.87
CA PHE A 218 -8.58 -25.65 31.81
C PHE A 218 -7.87 -24.91 32.95
N ILE A 219 -7.28 -23.76 32.63
CA ILE A 219 -6.72 -22.81 33.58
C ILE A 219 -7.37 -21.44 33.29
N ASP A 220 -7.90 -20.79 34.33
CA ASP A 220 -8.57 -19.48 34.25
C ASP A 220 -9.76 -19.40 33.27
N ILE A 221 -10.36 -20.54 32.89
CA ILE A 221 -11.58 -20.63 32.09
C ILE A 221 -12.76 -20.85 33.04
N VAL A 222 -13.43 -19.78 33.44
CA VAL A 222 -14.54 -19.77 34.40
C VAL A 222 -15.75 -19.10 33.77
N VAL A 223 -16.86 -19.84 33.70
CA VAL A 223 -18.12 -19.36 33.13
C VAL A 223 -18.64 -18.16 33.91
N GLY A 224 -19.03 -17.10 33.20
CA GLY A 224 -19.49 -15.82 33.74
C GLY A 224 -18.38 -14.82 34.10
N LYS A 225 -17.11 -15.25 34.18
CA LYS A 225 -15.96 -14.38 34.44
C LYS A 225 -15.06 -14.21 33.23
N THR A 226 -14.55 -15.31 32.70
CA THR A 226 -13.64 -15.31 31.53
C THR A 226 -14.29 -15.95 30.31
N VAL A 227 -15.37 -16.71 30.48
CA VAL A 227 -16.11 -17.36 29.39
C VAL A 227 -17.61 -17.11 29.50
N LYS A 228 -18.27 -16.86 28.37
CA LYS A 228 -19.73 -16.89 28.23
C LYS A 228 -20.14 -18.17 27.51
N GLU A 229 -21.21 -18.81 27.98
CA GLU A 229 -21.86 -19.87 27.21
C GLU A 229 -22.94 -19.28 26.30
N GLU A 230 -22.91 -19.66 25.03
CA GLU A 230 -23.89 -19.28 24.04
C GLU A 230 -24.43 -20.52 23.36
N ILE A 231 -25.75 -20.58 23.20
CA ILE A 231 -26.42 -21.68 22.52
C ILE A 231 -26.55 -21.26 21.06
N ASP A 232 -25.94 -22.00 20.14
CA ASP A 232 -26.13 -21.77 18.71
C ASP A 232 -27.59 -22.08 18.36
N ALA A 233 -28.33 -21.06 17.91
CA ALA A 233 -29.76 -21.14 17.61
C ALA A 233 -30.11 -22.17 16.53
N THR A 234 -29.12 -22.58 15.72
CA THR A 234 -29.30 -23.51 14.60
C THR A 234 -29.00 -24.96 14.98
N THR A 235 -27.95 -25.17 15.79
CA THR A 235 -27.44 -26.51 16.11
C THR A 235 -27.78 -26.99 17.52
N GLY A 236 -28.21 -26.08 18.41
CA GLY A 236 -28.47 -26.39 19.82
C GLY A 236 -27.21 -26.71 20.65
N ILE A 237 -26.03 -26.64 20.03
CA ILE A 237 -24.75 -26.92 20.68
C ILE A 237 -24.35 -25.72 21.54
N ARG A 238 -23.98 -25.98 22.79
CA ARG A 238 -23.42 -24.97 23.69
C ARG A 238 -21.99 -24.67 23.27
N ARG A 239 -21.70 -23.40 22.98
CA ARG A 239 -20.34 -22.92 22.69
C ARG A 239 -19.86 -22.06 23.85
N LYS A 240 -18.61 -22.25 24.22
CA LYS A 240 -17.89 -21.43 25.20
C LYS A 240 -17.10 -20.36 24.44
N ILE A 241 -17.43 -19.10 24.67
CA ILE A 241 -16.78 -17.94 24.04
C ILE A 241 -15.99 -17.20 25.12
N VAL A 242 -14.70 -16.98 24.89
CA VAL A 242 -13.87 -16.20 25.82
C VAL A 242 -14.31 -14.74 25.76
N ILE A 243 -14.64 -14.17 26.91
CA ILE A 243 -15.05 -12.77 27.06
C ILE A 243 -13.91 -11.96 27.66
N LYS A 244 -13.94 -10.64 27.42
CA LYS A 244 -13.03 -9.69 28.06
C LYS A 244 -13.08 -9.83 29.58
N HIS A 245 -11.91 -10.04 30.16
CA HIS A 245 -11.72 -10.31 31.58
C HIS A 245 -10.70 -9.33 32.18
N LYS A 246 -10.50 -9.38 33.50
CA LYS A 246 -9.52 -8.56 34.20
C LYS A 246 -8.09 -9.03 33.89
N GLU A 247 -7.13 -8.11 33.85
CA GLU A 247 -5.71 -8.37 33.49
C GLU A 247 -5.00 -9.44 34.35
N GLU A 248 -5.56 -9.84 35.49
CA GLU A 248 -4.99 -10.86 36.39
C GLU A 248 -5.36 -12.32 36.01
N MET A 249 -6.32 -12.53 35.10
CA MET A 249 -6.73 -13.86 34.65
C MET A 249 -6.23 -14.09 33.22
N ASP A 250 -5.70 -15.28 32.91
CA ASP A 250 -5.19 -15.61 31.57
C ASP A 250 -5.74 -16.97 31.12
N PRO A 251 -6.88 -16.98 30.39
CA PRO A 251 -7.53 -18.20 29.95
C PRO A 251 -6.60 -19.07 29.11
N GLN A 252 -6.23 -20.23 29.66
CA GLN A 252 -5.32 -21.18 29.02
C GLN A 252 -5.94 -22.57 28.93
N ILE A 253 -5.68 -23.23 27.81
CA ILE A 253 -5.88 -24.66 27.64
C ILE A 253 -4.54 -25.36 27.82
N VAL A 254 -4.44 -26.24 28.81
CA VAL A 254 -3.24 -27.00 29.11
C VAL A 254 -3.43 -28.47 28.75
N ILE A 255 -2.41 -29.06 28.15
CA ILE A 255 -2.39 -30.46 27.77
C ILE A 255 -1.56 -31.23 28.78
N LEU A 256 -2.15 -32.28 29.34
CA LEU A 256 -1.51 -33.16 30.31
C LEU A 256 -1.22 -34.53 29.69
N ASP A 257 -0.08 -35.11 30.06
CA ASP A 257 0.25 -36.51 29.80
C ASP A 257 -0.53 -37.45 30.75
N ASP A 258 -0.46 -38.76 30.53
CA ASP A 258 -1.05 -39.80 31.39
C ASP A 258 -0.56 -39.72 32.85
N LYS A 259 0.62 -39.14 33.08
CA LYS A 259 1.21 -38.86 34.41
C LYS A 259 0.74 -37.56 35.06
N LYS A 260 -0.15 -36.80 34.40
CA LYS A 260 -0.59 -35.44 34.77
C LYS A 260 0.51 -34.37 34.71
N ASP A 261 1.61 -34.64 34.01
CA ASP A 261 2.63 -33.65 33.72
C ASP A 261 2.19 -32.73 32.57
N LYS A 262 2.56 -31.45 32.66
CA LYS A 262 2.20 -30.43 31.67
C LYS A 262 3.05 -30.55 30.42
N LEU A 263 2.45 -30.93 29.29
CA LEU A 263 3.10 -31.04 27.98
C LEU A 263 3.11 -29.70 27.22
N GLY A 264 2.02 -28.95 27.29
CA GLY A 264 1.91 -27.66 26.61
C GLY A 264 0.80 -26.78 27.19
N ALA A 265 0.93 -25.47 27.04
CA ALA A 265 -0.10 -24.49 27.37
C ALA A 265 -0.39 -23.58 26.18
N TYR A 266 -1.67 -23.36 25.92
CA TYR A 266 -2.16 -22.55 24.83
C TYR A 266 -3.03 -21.44 25.41
N HIS A 267 -2.55 -20.20 25.28
CA HIS A 267 -3.32 -19.02 25.64
C HIS A 267 -4.48 -18.84 24.66
N ILE A 268 -5.69 -18.64 25.19
CA ILE A 268 -6.89 -18.49 24.40
C ILE A 268 -7.28 -17.01 24.42
N PRO A 269 -7.18 -16.31 23.29
CA PRO A 269 -7.50 -14.89 23.24
C PRO A 269 -9.00 -14.63 23.39
N ASP A 270 -9.33 -13.38 23.70
CA ASP A 270 -10.70 -12.90 23.72
C ASP A 270 -11.42 -13.19 22.38
N ASP A 271 -12.73 -13.38 22.44
CA ASP A 271 -13.61 -13.71 21.31
C ASP A 271 -13.30 -15.05 20.63
N ALA A 272 -12.38 -15.86 21.18
CA ALA A 272 -12.16 -17.22 20.71
C ALA A 272 -13.29 -18.15 21.19
N HIS A 273 -13.76 -18.99 20.28
CA HIS A 273 -14.70 -20.06 20.57
C HIS A 273 -13.93 -21.33 20.93
N ILE A 274 -14.07 -21.80 22.15
CA ILE A 274 -13.45 -23.04 22.62
C ILE A 274 -14.19 -24.22 21.97
N MET A 275 -13.45 -25.12 21.35
CA MET A 275 -13.98 -26.26 20.58
C MET A 275 -13.88 -27.60 21.34
N VAL A 276 -13.21 -27.60 22.49
CA VAL A 276 -12.95 -28.80 23.32
C VAL A 276 -13.56 -28.64 24.71
N GLU A 277 -13.82 -29.75 25.39
CA GLU A 277 -14.22 -29.77 26.79
C GLU A 277 -13.07 -30.20 27.72
N GLU A 278 -13.22 -29.91 29.00
CA GLU A 278 -12.25 -30.33 30.00
C GLU A 278 -12.28 -31.86 30.17
N GLY A 279 -11.13 -32.51 30.08
CA GLY A 279 -11.00 -33.96 30.08
C GLY A 279 -11.00 -34.62 28.70
N ASP A 280 -11.15 -33.86 27.61
CA ASP A 280 -11.08 -34.41 26.25
C ASP A 280 -9.69 -34.93 25.91
N LYS A 281 -9.63 -36.06 25.19
CA LYS A 281 -8.40 -36.60 24.60
C LYS A 281 -8.16 -35.97 23.24
N ILE A 282 -7.03 -35.27 23.12
CA ILE A 282 -6.62 -34.56 21.91
C ILE A 282 -5.34 -35.16 21.34
N TYR A 283 -5.20 -35.02 20.03
CA TYR A 283 -4.03 -35.49 19.28
C TYR A 283 -3.35 -34.29 18.61
N PRO A 284 -2.08 -34.44 18.20
CA PRO A 284 -1.36 -33.41 17.47
C PRO A 284 -2.14 -33.02 16.19
N GLY A 285 -2.39 -31.72 15.99
CA GLY A 285 -3.18 -31.19 14.88
C GLY A 285 -4.67 -30.97 15.18
N ASP A 286 -5.17 -31.35 16.36
CA ASP A 286 -6.55 -31.07 16.76
C ASP A 286 -6.73 -29.59 17.16
N VAL A 287 -7.90 -29.02 16.83
CA VAL A 287 -8.23 -27.61 17.07
C VAL A 287 -8.82 -27.44 18.47
N LEU A 288 -8.14 -26.68 19.32
CA LEU A 288 -8.54 -26.38 20.70
C LEU A 288 -9.57 -25.25 20.76
N ALA A 289 -9.34 -24.20 19.98
CA ALA A 289 -10.22 -23.04 19.88
C ALA A 289 -10.20 -22.47 18.47
N LYS A 290 -11.26 -21.78 18.08
CA LYS A 290 -11.36 -21.03 16.83
C LYS A 290 -11.66 -19.58 17.11
N ILE A 291 -10.79 -18.71 16.64
CA ILE A 291 -11.09 -17.28 16.58
C ILE A 291 -11.79 -17.09 15.26
N PHE A 292 -13.11 -16.93 15.29
CA PHE A 292 -13.82 -16.55 14.08
C PHE A 292 -13.34 -15.15 13.71
N ARG A 293 -12.74 -15.05 12.54
CA ARG A 293 -12.63 -13.76 11.88
C ARG A 293 -14.08 -13.39 11.67
N ILE A 294 -14.55 -12.38 12.39
CA ILE A 294 -15.58 -11.51 11.85
C ILE A 294 -15.09 -11.29 10.42
N GLU A 295 -15.82 -11.82 9.42
CA GLU A 295 -15.57 -11.55 8.00
C GLU A 295 -15.12 -10.11 8.01
N ARG A 296 -13.85 -9.84 7.66
CA ARG A 296 -13.28 -8.50 7.77
C ARG A 296 -14.43 -7.62 7.36
N ARG A 297 -15.00 -6.85 8.30
CA ARG A 297 -15.72 -5.64 7.93
C ARG A 297 -14.71 -5.03 7.02
N VAL A 298 -14.97 -5.07 5.72
CA VAL A 298 -13.99 -4.87 4.66
C VAL A 298 -13.14 -3.72 5.15
N GLN A 299 -11.91 -4.00 5.58
CA GLN A 299 -11.18 -3.26 6.63
C GLN A 299 -11.32 -1.75 6.47
N ASP A 300 -12.36 -1.15 7.04
CA ASP A 300 -12.86 0.20 6.71
C ASP A 300 -12.62 0.67 5.23
N ILE A 301 -12.66 -0.26 4.26
CA ILE A 301 -12.64 0.09 2.82
C ILE A 301 -13.99 0.71 2.45
N THR A 302 -15.00 0.58 3.32
CA THR A 302 -16.27 1.31 3.34
C THR A 302 -16.16 2.83 3.36
N GLY A 303 -14.94 3.36 3.41
CA GLY A 303 -14.72 4.77 3.16
C GLY A 303 -15.03 5.21 1.72
N GLY A 304 -15.10 4.31 0.73
CA GLY A 304 -15.47 4.65 -0.66
C GLY A 304 -14.79 5.94 -1.16
N LEU A 305 -15.54 6.80 -1.85
CA LEU A 305 -15.04 8.13 -2.23
C LEU A 305 -14.63 9.03 -1.04
N PRO A 306 -15.31 9.03 0.14
CA PRO A 306 -14.84 9.76 1.31
C PRO A 306 -13.38 9.49 1.69
N ARG A 307 -12.91 8.23 1.58
CA ARG A 307 -11.50 7.88 1.85
C ARG A 307 -10.56 8.49 0.81
N VAL A 308 -10.91 8.42 -0.46
CA VAL A 308 -10.14 9.06 -1.55
C VAL A 308 -10.05 10.57 -1.33
N THR A 309 -11.16 11.20 -0.94
CA THR A 309 -11.22 12.62 -0.58
C THR A 309 -10.30 12.95 0.61
N GLU A 310 -10.31 12.11 1.65
CA GLU A 310 -9.44 12.27 2.82
C GLU A 310 -7.95 12.24 2.44
N LEU A 311 -7.58 11.31 1.54
CA LEU A 311 -6.21 11.17 1.04
C LEU A 311 -5.79 12.36 0.17
N PHE A 312 -6.61 12.78 -0.80
CA PHE A 312 -6.30 13.92 -1.67
C PHE A 312 -6.26 15.26 -0.92
N GLU A 313 -7.02 15.39 0.17
CA GLU A 313 -6.96 16.57 1.05
C GLU A 313 -5.89 16.46 2.14
N ALA A 314 -5.09 15.38 2.14
CA ALA A 314 -4.08 15.10 3.15
C ALA A 314 -4.59 15.27 4.59
N ARG A 315 -5.85 14.87 4.83
CA ARG A 315 -6.51 14.99 6.13
C ARG A 315 -6.03 13.88 7.07
N THR A 316 -6.02 14.18 8.37
CA THR A 316 -5.78 13.15 9.38
C THR A 316 -6.98 12.21 9.44
N PRO A 317 -6.79 10.88 9.35
CA PRO A 317 -7.88 9.93 9.45
C PRO A 317 -8.58 9.98 10.81
N LYS A 318 -9.87 9.60 10.83
CA LYS A 318 -10.66 9.54 12.07
C LYS A 318 -10.08 8.55 13.09
N ASN A 319 -9.54 7.43 12.62
CA ASN A 319 -8.85 6.43 13.44
C ASN A 319 -7.37 6.29 12.98
N PRO A 320 -6.47 7.18 13.44
CA PRO A 320 -5.08 7.21 12.96
C PRO A 320 -4.24 6.10 13.59
N ALA A 321 -3.59 5.27 12.77
CA ALA A 321 -2.64 4.26 13.25
C ALA A 321 -1.35 4.92 13.74
N ILE A 322 -0.82 4.42 14.85
CA ILE A 322 0.48 4.84 15.39
C ILE A 322 1.57 4.01 14.71
N LEU A 323 2.56 4.69 14.13
CA LEU A 323 3.72 4.07 13.49
C LEU A 323 4.94 4.10 14.42
N SER A 324 5.79 3.08 14.31
CA SER A 324 7.13 3.14 14.91
C SER A 324 8.02 4.11 14.14
N GLU A 325 8.69 5.00 14.85
CA GLU A 325 9.67 5.97 14.30
C GLU A 325 11.06 5.33 14.20
N ILE A 326 11.31 4.30 15.00
CA ILE A 326 12.60 3.60 15.07
C ILE A 326 12.37 2.10 14.87
N GLU A 327 13.38 1.41 14.37
CA GLU A 327 13.42 -0.04 14.41
C GLU A 327 13.88 -0.51 15.79
N GLY A 328 13.35 -1.63 16.29
CA GLY A 328 13.78 -2.16 17.58
C GLY A 328 12.83 -3.18 18.17
N LYS A 329 13.17 -3.64 19.37
CA LYS A 329 12.36 -4.57 20.15
C LYS A 329 11.27 -3.83 20.91
N VAL A 330 10.06 -4.36 20.83
CA VAL A 330 8.85 -3.83 21.46
C VAL A 330 8.73 -4.34 22.88
N GLU A 331 8.40 -3.45 23.81
CA GLU A 331 8.01 -3.75 25.17
C GLU A 331 6.69 -3.04 25.46
N VAL A 332 5.68 -3.79 25.88
CA VAL A 332 4.35 -3.24 26.19
C VAL A 332 4.20 -3.18 27.71
N ILE A 333 4.05 -1.98 28.25
CA ILE A 333 3.84 -1.75 29.68
C ILE A 333 2.46 -1.12 29.94
N PRO A 334 1.79 -1.50 31.04
CA PRO A 334 0.60 -0.79 31.49
C PRO A 334 0.97 0.65 31.88
N GLY A 335 0.26 1.62 31.32
CA GLY A 335 0.46 3.05 31.59
C GLY A 335 -0.55 3.58 32.60
N GLU A 336 -0.45 4.88 32.90
CA GLU A 336 -1.38 5.55 33.81
C GLU A 336 -2.78 5.72 33.16
N ARG A 337 -3.85 5.64 33.97
CA ARG A 337 -5.24 5.90 33.56
C ARG A 337 -5.77 4.98 32.43
N GLY A 338 -5.32 3.73 32.36
CA GLY A 338 -5.79 2.75 31.38
C GLY A 338 -5.23 2.94 29.96
N LEU A 339 -4.23 3.81 29.81
CA LEU A 339 -3.39 3.89 28.62
C LEU A 339 -2.41 2.70 28.64
N ARG A 340 -2.15 2.12 27.47
CA ARG A 340 -1.01 1.20 27.32
C ARG A 340 0.15 1.99 26.75
N LYS A 341 1.36 1.75 27.23
CA LYS A 341 2.55 2.39 26.70
C LYS A 341 3.40 1.33 26.00
N VAL A 342 3.73 1.60 24.74
CA VAL A 342 4.57 0.75 23.92
C VAL A 342 5.94 1.41 23.81
N ILE A 343 6.97 0.72 24.26
CA ILE A 343 8.36 1.17 24.19
C ILE A 343 9.03 0.38 23.08
N VAL A 344 9.61 1.07 22.11
CA VAL A 344 10.50 0.46 21.12
C VAL A 344 11.91 0.83 21.49
N SER A 345 12.79 -0.18 21.59
CA SER A 345 14.20 0.02 21.96
C SER A 345 15.12 -0.74 21.03
N ASN A 346 16.18 -0.07 20.60
CA ASN A 346 17.23 -0.67 19.78
C ASN A 346 18.53 -0.71 20.58
N GLN A 347 18.99 -1.91 20.90
CA GLN A 347 20.18 -2.11 21.72
C GLN A 347 21.48 -1.74 21.00
N GLU A 348 21.49 -1.79 19.66
CA GLU A 348 22.68 -1.46 18.86
C GLU A 348 22.88 0.04 18.70
N THR A 349 21.79 0.79 18.51
CA THR A 349 21.85 2.25 18.33
C THR A 349 21.66 3.02 19.65
N GLY A 350 21.25 2.35 20.72
CA GLY A 350 20.87 2.98 21.99
C GLY A 350 19.60 3.84 21.89
N SER A 351 18.87 3.78 20.77
CA SER A 351 17.66 4.57 20.57
C SER A 351 16.46 3.94 21.30
N ARG A 352 15.67 4.78 21.96
CA ARG A 352 14.48 4.39 22.71
C ARG A 352 13.37 5.38 22.45
N LYS A 353 12.19 4.88 22.09
CA LYS A 353 11.01 5.72 21.82
C LYS A 353 9.79 5.12 22.49
N GLU A 354 8.99 5.98 23.13
CA GLU A 354 7.75 5.59 23.80
C GLU A 354 6.54 6.08 23.02
N TYR A 355 5.51 5.25 22.96
CA TYR A 355 4.24 5.51 22.30
C TYR A 355 3.09 5.29 23.29
N ASP A 356 2.30 6.34 23.53
CA ASP A 356 1.10 6.25 24.34
C ASP A 356 -0.08 5.78 23.49
N ILE A 357 -0.68 4.67 23.88
CA ILE A 357 -1.75 4.01 23.14
C ILE A 357 -3.08 4.22 23.87
N PRO A 358 -4.04 4.94 23.24
CA PRO A 358 -5.36 5.16 23.81
C PRO A 358 -6.10 3.87 24.19
N PRO A 359 -6.95 3.89 25.23
CA PRO A 359 -7.81 2.75 25.54
C PRO A 359 -8.75 2.46 24.36
N GLY A 360 -8.97 1.18 24.06
CA GLY A 360 -9.84 0.73 22.96
C GLY A 360 -9.15 0.56 21.59
N LYS A 361 -7.93 1.06 21.39
CA LYS A 361 -7.10 0.76 20.21
C LYS A 361 -6.67 -0.71 20.18
N HIS A 362 -6.64 -1.36 19.03
CA HIS A 362 -6.08 -2.72 18.94
C HIS A 362 -4.57 -2.64 18.67
N LEU A 363 -3.77 -3.36 19.46
CA LEU A 363 -2.32 -3.47 19.24
C LEU A 363 -2.05 -4.56 18.20
N LEU A 364 -1.22 -4.26 17.21
CA LEU A 364 -0.79 -5.24 16.21
C LEU A 364 0.48 -5.99 16.64
N VAL A 365 1.21 -5.41 17.59
CA VAL A 365 2.51 -5.88 18.08
C VAL A 365 2.41 -6.30 19.55
N GLY A 366 3.10 -7.38 19.90
CA GLY A 366 3.24 -7.91 21.25
C GLY A 366 4.57 -7.53 21.91
N SER A 367 4.66 -7.75 23.22
CA SER A 367 5.93 -7.58 23.94
C SER A 367 6.93 -8.65 23.49
N GLY A 368 8.12 -8.22 23.07
CA GLY A 368 9.15 -9.09 22.52
C GLY A 368 9.29 -9.05 20.99
N ASP A 369 8.30 -8.52 20.28
CA ASP A 369 8.33 -8.40 18.82
C ASP A 369 9.41 -7.43 18.35
N ILE A 370 9.91 -7.61 17.12
CA ILE A 370 10.85 -6.68 16.48
C ILE A 370 10.08 -5.94 15.39
N VAL A 371 10.05 -4.62 15.49
CA VAL A 371 9.39 -3.75 14.51
C VAL A 371 10.40 -2.95 13.73
N LYS A 372 10.08 -2.62 12.49
CA LYS A 372 10.85 -1.69 11.66
C LYS A 372 10.33 -0.26 11.79
N ALA A 373 11.17 0.72 11.46
CA ALA A 373 10.71 2.09 11.29
C ALA A 373 9.61 2.15 10.20
N GLY A 374 8.52 2.85 10.48
CA GLY A 374 7.33 2.94 9.63
C GLY A 374 6.29 1.83 9.85
N GLU A 375 6.59 0.82 10.68
CA GLU A 375 5.66 -0.29 10.94
C GLU A 375 4.52 0.12 11.88
N ARG A 376 3.31 -0.42 11.64
CA ARG A 376 2.10 -0.07 12.39
C ARG A 376 2.11 -0.78 13.75
N ILE A 377 2.09 -0.01 14.83
CA ILE A 377 1.97 -0.50 16.21
C ILE A 377 0.50 -0.79 16.53
N THR A 378 -0.42 0.06 16.05
CA THR A 378 -1.87 -0.07 16.28
C THR A 378 -2.63 -0.27 14.99
N ASP A 379 -3.88 -0.72 15.12
CA ASP A 379 -4.86 -0.65 14.05
C ASP A 379 -5.22 0.79 13.66
N GLY A 380 -5.78 0.94 12.46
CA GLY A 380 -6.22 2.20 11.88
C GLY A 380 -5.53 2.56 10.56
N HIS A 381 -5.81 3.78 10.09
CA HIS A 381 -5.24 4.33 8.86
C HIS A 381 -4.01 5.16 9.14
N VAL A 382 -3.00 5.04 8.28
CA VAL A 382 -1.76 5.77 8.46
C VAL A 382 -1.93 7.25 8.14
N VAL A 383 -1.29 8.12 8.92
CA VAL A 383 -1.21 9.56 8.68
C VAL A 383 -0.07 9.87 7.72
N LEU A 384 -0.35 10.60 6.64
CA LEU A 384 0.65 10.89 5.60
C LEU A 384 1.86 11.69 6.11
N LYS A 385 1.64 12.60 7.06
CA LYS A 385 2.72 13.42 7.66
C LYS A 385 3.71 12.56 8.45
N ASP A 386 3.22 11.51 9.10
CA ASP A 386 4.06 10.60 9.87
C ASP A 386 4.92 9.74 8.93
N ILE A 387 4.33 9.22 7.83
CA ILE A 387 5.10 8.53 6.77
C ILE A 387 6.18 9.45 6.21
N LEU A 388 5.85 10.71 5.93
CA LEU A 388 6.81 11.67 5.36
C LEU A 388 8.01 11.89 6.29
N LYS A 389 7.76 11.99 7.60
CA LYS A 389 8.79 12.20 8.61
C LYS A 389 9.65 10.97 8.84
N ILE A 390 9.05 9.78 8.83
CA ILE A 390 9.71 8.51 9.20
C ILE A 390 10.38 7.86 7.98
N GLU A 391 9.67 7.71 6.87
CA GLU A 391 10.10 6.93 5.69
C GLU A 391 10.41 7.81 4.46
N GLY A 392 10.01 9.08 4.47
CA GLY A 392 10.32 10.06 3.43
C GLY A 392 9.33 10.10 2.25
N GLU A 393 9.59 11.04 1.31
CA GLU A 393 8.67 11.38 0.20
C GLU A 393 8.31 10.17 -0.67
N LYS A 394 9.30 9.34 -1.02
CA LYS A 394 9.08 8.17 -1.90
C LYS A 394 8.06 7.21 -1.31
N LYS A 395 8.06 7.05 0.02
CA LYS A 395 7.14 6.13 0.68
C LYS A 395 5.73 6.70 0.75
N VAL A 396 5.61 8.01 0.98
CA VAL A 396 4.31 8.70 0.91
C VAL A 396 3.70 8.56 -0.49
N GLN A 397 4.51 8.73 -1.54
CA GLN A 397 4.07 8.57 -2.92
C GLN A 397 3.55 7.15 -3.20
N GLU A 398 4.32 6.13 -2.79
CA GLU A 398 3.94 4.73 -2.93
C GLU A 398 2.64 4.42 -2.16
N TYR A 399 2.55 4.87 -0.91
CA TYR A 399 1.38 4.66 -0.07
C TYR A 399 0.13 5.32 -0.67
N LEU A 400 0.21 6.59 -1.06
CA LEU A 400 -0.90 7.31 -1.68
C LEU A 400 -1.36 6.63 -2.97
N LEU A 401 -0.42 6.25 -3.83
CA LEU A 401 -0.75 5.59 -5.10
C LEU A 401 -1.48 4.27 -4.86
N ASN A 402 -0.91 3.41 -4.01
CA ASN A 402 -1.47 2.08 -3.74
C ASN A 402 -2.81 2.14 -3.00
N GLU A 403 -2.96 3.06 -2.03
CA GLU A 403 -4.19 3.23 -1.25
C GLU A 403 -5.32 3.81 -2.11
N ILE A 404 -5.06 4.82 -2.94
CA ILE A 404 -6.09 5.38 -3.84
C ILE A 404 -6.48 4.32 -4.88
N GLN A 405 -5.50 3.63 -5.44
CA GLN A 405 -5.72 2.60 -6.45
C GLN A 405 -6.53 1.43 -5.90
N SER A 406 -6.30 1.00 -4.65
CA SER A 406 -7.06 -0.09 -4.02
C SER A 406 -8.53 0.28 -3.83
N VAL A 407 -8.82 1.52 -3.43
CA VAL A 407 -10.21 1.98 -3.26
C VAL A 407 -10.98 1.99 -4.58
N TYR A 408 -10.42 2.58 -5.64
CA TYR A 408 -11.07 2.57 -6.97
C TYR A 408 -11.27 1.14 -7.51
N ARG A 409 -10.33 0.24 -7.21
CA ARG A 409 -10.38 -1.15 -7.69
C ARG A 409 -11.43 -1.99 -6.99
N VAL A 410 -11.57 -1.85 -5.67
CA VAL A 410 -12.64 -2.50 -4.89
C VAL A 410 -14.01 -2.07 -5.41
N GLU A 411 -14.12 -0.83 -5.88
CA GLU A 411 -15.33 -0.28 -6.50
C GLU A 411 -15.48 -0.64 -8.00
N GLY A 412 -14.58 -1.47 -8.54
CA GLY A 412 -14.63 -1.97 -9.92
C GLY A 412 -14.20 -0.97 -11.00
N VAL A 413 -13.60 0.16 -10.62
CA VAL A 413 -13.11 1.18 -11.56
C VAL A 413 -11.63 0.97 -11.85
N MET A 414 -11.29 0.83 -13.13
CA MET A 414 -9.90 0.69 -13.58
C MET A 414 -9.32 2.05 -13.97
N ILE A 415 -8.51 2.61 -13.08
CA ILE A 415 -7.71 3.81 -13.34
C ILE A 415 -6.25 3.40 -13.53
N ASN A 416 -5.56 4.05 -14.47
CA ASN A 416 -4.12 3.87 -14.64
C ASN A 416 -3.34 4.71 -13.60
N ASP A 417 -2.34 4.10 -12.95
CA ASP A 417 -1.46 4.73 -11.96
C ASP A 417 -0.96 6.13 -12.38
N LYS A 418 -0.71 6.37 -13.67
CA LYS A 418 -0.16 7.65 -14.16
C LYS A 418 -1.05 8.85 -13.87
N HIS A 419 -2.37 8.66 -13.83
CA HIS A 419 -3.31 9.73 -13.52
C HIS A 419 -3.25 10.10 -12.04
N ILE A 420 -3.19 9.10 -11.15
CA ILE A 420 -3.07 9.31 -9.71
C ILE A 420 -1.70 9.93 -9.39
N GLU A 421 -0.62 9.47 -10.03
CA GLU A 421 0.72 10.02 -9.89
C GLU A 421 0.79 11.53 -10.21
N ILE A 422 0.01 12.00 -11.19
CA ILE A 422 -0.05 13.43 -11.53
C ILE A 422 -0.60 14.24 -10.36
N ILE A 423 -1.65 13.76 -9.69
CA ILE A 423 -2.24 14.45 -8.55
C ILE A 423 -1.30 14.39 -7.34
N ILE A 424 -0.72 13.23 -7.05
CA ILE A 424 0.27 13.07 -5.96
C ILE A 424 1.48 13.98 -6.17
N ARG A 425 1.96 14.13 -7.41
CA ARG A 425 3.03 15.09 -7.75
C ARG A 425 2.65 16.53 -7.35
N GLN A 426 1.38 16.92 -7.54
CA GLN A 426 0.92 18.25 -7.14
C GLN A 426 0.80 18.39 -5.61
N MET A 427 0.35 17.35 -4.91
CA MET A 427 0.30 17.36 -3.44
C MET A 427 1.68 17.52 -2.77
N LEU A 428 2.74 17.08 -3.46
CA LEU A 428 4.15 17.14 -3.02
C LEU A 428 4.96 18.25 -3.73
N SER A 429 4.28 19.19 -4.39
CA SER A 429 4.93 20.25 -5.18
C SER A 429 5.62 21.30 -4.31
N LYS A 430 5.15 21.51 -3.08
CA LYS A 430 5.63 22.54 -2.16
C LYS A 430 6.61 21.98 -1.13
N VAL A 431 7.56 22.82 -0.74
CA VAL A 431 8.50 22.55 0.36
C VAL A 431 8.48 23.72 1.34
N ARG A 432 8.89 23.46 2.58
CA ARG A 432 9.10 24.48 3.60
C ARG A 432 10.57 24.72 3.80
N VAL A 433 11.00 25.98 3.74
CA VAL A 433 12.39 26.37 4.01
C VAL A 433 12.72 26.14 5.48
N GLU A 434 13.82 25.44 5.75
CA GLU A 434 14.34 25.19 7.11
C GLU A 434 15.46 26.18 7.44
N ASP A 435 16.50 26.23 6.62
CA ASP A 435 17.55 27.24 6.70
C ASP A 435 17.62 27.95 5.35
N PRO A 436 17.39 29.28 5.28
CA PRO A 436 17.49 30.02 4.03
C PRO A 436 18.93 30.11 3.49
N GLY A 437 19.96 29.81 4.29
CA GLY A 437 21.35 29.94 3.88
C GLY A 437 21.69 31.36 3.44
N ASP A 438 22.36 31.49 2.29
CA ASP A 438 22.71 32.80 1.68
C ASP A 438 21.71 33.24 0.59
N THR A 439 20.50 32.65 0.58
CA THR A 439 19.42 33.02 -0.35
C THR A 439 18.58 34.18 0.20
N TYR A 440 17.65 34.67 -0.62
CA TYR A 440 16.69 35.71 -0.21
C TYR A 440 15.44 35.13 0.49
N LEU A 441 15.38 33.80 0.67
CA LEU A 441 14.24 33.11 1.24
C LEU A 441 14.14 33.35 2.74
N LEU A 442 12.96 33.12 3.30
CA LEU A 442 12.71 33.19 4.75
C LEU A 442 12.54 31.80 5.36
N GLU A 443 13.00 31.63 6.59
CA GLU A 443 12.74 30.42 7.36
C GLU A 443 11.22 30.22 7.54
N GLY A 444 10.75 29.00 7.26
CA GLY A 444 9.33 28.65 7.29
C GLY A 444 8.53 29.04 6.06
N GLU A 445 9.12 29.74 5.08
CA GLU A 445 8.47 30.07 3.80
C GLU A 445 8.09 28.80 3.03
N GLU A 446 6.88 28.78 2.45
CA GLU A 446 6.40 27.69 1.60
C GLU A 446 6.58 28.07 0.12
N ILE A 447 7.40 27.30 -0.60
CA ILE A 447 7.78 27.59 -1.99
C ILE A 447 7.72 26.32 -2.84
N ASP A 448 7.54 26.46 -4.16
CA ASP A 448 7.61 25.33 -5.09
C ASP A 448 8.99 24.67 -5.10
N ARG A 449 9.00 23.33 -5.07
CA ARG A 449 10.21 22.50 -5.06
C ARG A 449 11.14 22.81 -6.23
N VAL A 450 10.57 23.01 -7.42
CA VAL A 450 11.34 23.32 -8.63
C VAL A 450 12.00 24.70 -8.51
N LYS A 451 11.32 25.66 -7.89
CA LYS A 451 11.80 27.04 -7.75
C LYS A 451 12.96 27.12 -6.76
N ILE A 452 12.84 26.50 -5.58
CA ILE A 452 13.95 26.47 -4.60
C ILE A 452 15.16 25.70 -5.13
N GLN A 453 14.94 24.62 -5.91
CA GLN A 453 16.03 23.90 -6.56
C GLN A 453 16.80 24.81 -7.51
N LYS A 454 16.10 25.60 -8.34
CA LYS A 454 16.74 26.59 -9.21
C LYS A 454 17.46 27.70 -8.45
N ILE A 455 16.86 28.22 -7.37
CA ILE A 455 17.51 29.23 -6.53
C ILE A 455 18.84 28.68 -5.99
N ASN A 456 18.83 27.44 -5.49
CA ASN A 456 20.03 26.77 -5.01
C ASN A 456 21.04 26.48 -6.12
N GLU A 457 20.61 26.06 -7.30
CA GLU A 457 21.47 25.80 -8.46
C GLU A 457 22.09 27.09 -9.04
N ALA A 458 21.40 28.22 -8.94
CA ALA A 458 21.86 29.53 -9.39
C ALA A 458 22.87 30.19 -8.43
N LEU A 459 23.02 29.68 -7.20
CA LEU A 459 23.98 30.21 -6.25
C LEU A 459 25.42 29.87 -6.67
N PRO A 460 26.36 30.81 -6.53
CA PRO A 460 27.77 30.50 -6.71
C PRO A 460 28.25 29.50 -5.65
N LYS A 461 29.20 28.63 -6.02
CA LYS A 461 29.64 27.46 -5.22
C LYS A 461 30.18 27.79 -3.81
N ASN A 462 30.52 29.05 -3.54
CA ASN A 462 31.01 29.54 -2.25
C ASN A 462 29.91 29.95 -1.28
N LYS A 463 28.64 29.97 -1.72
CA LYS A 463 27.48 30.30 -0.89
C LYS A 463 26.77 29.05 -0.39
N LYS A 464 26.13 29.16 0.78
CA LYS A 464 25.31 28.11 1.37
C LYS A 464 23.92 28.09 0.72
N PRO A 465 23.51 26.97 0.09
CA PRO A 465 22.17 26.83 -0.44
C PRO A 465 21.14 26.72 0.69
N ALA A 466 19.88 27.06 0.39
CA ALA A 466 18.78 26.89 1.33
C ALA A 466 18.46 25.40 1.53
N THR A 467 18.26 24.99 2.78
CA THR A 467 17.71 23.67 3.13
C THR A 467 16.20 23.75 3.28
N PHE A 468 15.52 22.64 3.01
CA PHE A 468 14.07 22.59 3.03
C PHE A 468 13.56 21.19 3.33
N SER A 469 12.38 21.10 3.94
CA SER A 469 11.65 19.85 4.10
C SER A 469 10.44 19.78 3.16
N PRO A 470 10.19 18.60 2.55
CA PRO A 470 9.01 18.40 1.72
C PRO A 470 7.73 18.56 2.55
N GLN A 471 6.65 19.02 1.92
CA GLN A 471 5.33 19.10 2.52
C GLN A 471 4.34 18.25 1.73
N VAL A 472 3.47 17.55 2.44
CA VAL A 472 2.30 16.89 1.83
C VAL A 472 1.10 17.78 2.09
N LEU A 473 0.60 18.44 1.04
CA LEU A 473 -0.53 19.35 1.11
C LEU A 473 -1.75 18.77 0.39
N GLY A 474 -2.94 19.05 0.93
CA GLY A 474 -4.19 18.72 0.25
C GLY A 474 -4.38 19.53 -1.03
N ILE A 475 -5.07 18.95 -2.01
CA ILE A 475 -5.27 19.58 -3.33
C ILE A 475 -5.94 20.96 -3.26
N THR A 476 -6.84 21.20 -2.29
CA THR A 476 -7.46 22.51 -2.07
C THR A 476 -6.41 23.56 -1.66
N ARG A 477 -5.50 23.21 -0.76
CA ARG A 477 -4.43 24.12 -0.30
C ARG A 477 -3.37 24.35 -1.39
N VAL A 478 -3.07 23.33 -2.19
CA VAL A 478 -2.18 23.48 -3.36
C VAL A 478 -2.79 24.45 -4.37
N ALA A 479 -4.08 24.33 -4.67
CA ALA A 479 -4.76 25.21 -5.63
C ALA A 479 -4.80 26.68 -5.18
N LEU A 480 -4.99 26.94 -3.88
CA LEU A 480 -4.97 28.30 -3.29
C LEU A 480 -3.57 28.92 -3.25
N SER A 481 -2.52 28.11 -3.32
CA SER A 481 -1.10 28.54 -3.31
C SER A 481 -0.46 28.53 -4.70
N SER A 482 -1.30 28.55 -5.75
CA SER A 482 -0.87 28.73 -7.14
C SER A 482 -0.21 30.10 -7.34
N GLU A 483 0.83 30.16 -8.17
CA GLU A 483 1.50 31.44 -8.51
C GLU A 483 0.57 32.38 -9.30
N SER A 484 -0.30 31.84 -10.17
CA SER A 484 -1.33 32.64 -10.81
C SER A 484 -2.45 32.97 -9.82
N PHE A 485 -2.50 34.23 -9.39
CA PHE A 485 -3.58 34.71 -8.53
C PHE A 485 -4.92 34.72 -9.26
N ILE A 486 -4.93 34.86 -10.59
CA ILE A 486 -6.15 34.77 -11.43
C ILE A 486 -6.72 33.35 -11.34
N SER A 487 -5.86 32.33 -11.50
CA SER A 487 -6.22 30.91 -11.39
C SER A 487 -6.63 30.50 -9.98
N ALA A 488 -5.98 31.06 -8.95
CA ALA A 488 -6.32 30.83 -7.55
C ALA A 488 -7.67 31.48 -7.18
N ALA A 489 -7.89 32.73 -7.60
CA ALA A 489 -9.11 33.50 -7.33
C ALA A 489 -10.37 32.86 -7.94
N SER A 490 -10.21 32.09 -9.03
CA SER A 490 -11.30 31.37 -9.68
C SER A 490 -11.70 30.07 -8.97
N PHE A 491 -10.97 29.64 -7.93
CA PHE A 491 -11.23 28.37 -7.22
C PHE A 491 -12.06 28.59 -5.95
N GLN A 492 -11.47 29.16 -4.90
CA GLN A 492 -12.09 29.45 -3.61
C GLN A 492 -11.43 30.68 -2.95
N GLU A 493 -12.01 31.19 -1.85
CA GLU A 493 -11.46 32.30 -1.05
C GLU A 493 -11.08 33.57 -1.86
N THR A 494 -11.85 33.89 -2.92
CA THR A 494 -11.54 34.95 -3.90
C THR A 494 -11.14 36.29 -3.27
N MET A 495 -11.87 36.75 -2.25
CA MET A 495 -11.56 38.02 -1.57
C MET A 495 -10.16 38.01 -0.94
N LYS A 496 -9.78 36.92 -0.28
CA LYS A 496 -8.48 36.79 0.38
C LYS A 496 -7.34 36.72 -0.63
N VAL A 497 -7.54 35.96 -1.73
CA VAL A 497 -6.55 35.86 -2.81
C VAL A 497 -6.31 37.22 -3.45
N LEU A 498 -7.37 37.95 -3.83
CA LEU A 498 -7.24 39.27 -4.46
C LEU A 498 -6.68 40.31 -3.51
N THR A 499 -7.04 40.28 -2.22
CA THR A 499 -6.48 41.21 -1.22
C THR A 499 -4.98 41.00 -1.06
N ASN A 500 -4.53 39.74 -0.95
CA ASN A 500 -3.11 39.43 -0.87
C ASN A 500 -2.36 39.84 -2.15
N ALA A 501 -2.92 39.57 -3.32
CA ALA A 501 -2.34 39.99 -4.59
C ALA A 501 -2.21 41.52 -4.68
N ALA A 502 -3.21 42.27 -4.22
CA ALA A 502 -3.17 43.73 -4.18
C ALA A 502 -2.12 44.27 -3.19
N ILE A 503 -2.02 43.67 -1.99
CA ILE A 503 -1.01 44.05 -0.98
C ILE A 503 0.41 43.81 -1.50
N LEU A 504 0.63 42.68 -2.19
CA LEU A 504 1.94 42.29 -2.70
C LEU A 504 2.29 42.97 -4.04
N GLY A 505 1.32 43.60 -4.71
CA GLY A 505 1.49 44.07 -6.08
C GLY A 505 1.80 42.93 -7.06
N ALA A 506 1.13 41.79 -6.89
CA ALA A 506 1.44 40.57 -7.64
C ALA A 506 1.19 40.72 -9.15
N GLU A 507 2.10 40.19 -9.95
CA GLU A 507 2.00 40.11 -11.41
C GLU A 507 1.71 38.67 -11.85
N ASP A 508 0.86 38.49 -12.87
CA ASP A 508 0.52 37.18 -13.42
C ASP A 508 1.10 37.02 -14.83
N HIS A 509 1.95 36.01 -15.03
CA HIS A 509 2.63 35.75 -16.30
C HIS A 509 1.83 34.90 -17.29
N LEU A 510 0.61 34.50 -16.93
CA LEU A 510 -0.34 33.81 -17.79
C LEU A 510 0.20 32.47 -18.36
N GLU A 511 0.92 31.69 -17.55
CA GLU A 511 1.58 30.46 -18.00
C GLU A 511 0.68 29.21 -17.96
N GLY A 512 -0.42 29.26 -17.24
CA GLY A 512 -1.35 28.16 -17.04
C GLY A 512 -2.60 28.22 -17.94
N LEU A 513 -3.48 27.26 -17.74
CA LEU A 513 -4.66 27.09 -18.58
C LEU A 513 -5.80 28.05 -18.18
N LYS A 514 -6.07 28.22 -16.88
CA LYS A 514 -7.30 28.90 -16.41
C LYS A 514 -7.27 30.39 -16.68
N GLU A 515 -6.15 31.03 -16.38
CA GLU A 515 -5.90 32.44 -16.64
C GLU A 515 -6.11 32.82 -18.13
N ASN A 516 -5.62 31.99 -19.06
CA ASN A 516 -5.79 32.22 -20.49
C ASN A 516 -7.24 32.00 -20.92
N VAL A 517 -7.94 31.02 -20.36
CA VAL A 517 -9.39 30.85 -20.58
C VAL A 517 -10.17 32.06 -20.09
N ILE A 518 -9.92 32.54 -18.87
CA ILE A 518 -10.60 33.68 -18.27
C ILE A 518 -10.42 34.95 -19.09
N LEU A 519 -9.21 35.17 -19.64
CA LEU A 519 -8.88 36.33 -20.46
C LEU A 519 -9.19 36.16 -21.95
N GLY A 520 -9.71 35.01 -22.38
CA GLY A 520 -10.02 34.74 -23.79
C GLY A 520 -8.80 34.58 -24.70
N ARG A 521 -7.64 34.18 -24.16
CA ARG A 521 -6.40 33.87 -24.90
C ARG A 521 -6.32 32.39 -25.25
N LEU A 522 -5.44 32.05 -26.19
CA LEU A 522 -5.10 30.66 -26.49
C LEU A 522 -4.43 30.02 -25.28
N ILE A 523 -4.95 28.88 -24.83
CA ILE A 523 -4.36 28.13 -23.72
C ILE A 523 -2.98 27.58 -24.11
N PRO A 524 -2.01 27.52 -23.18
CA PRO A 524 -0.65 27.01 -23.46
C PRO A 524 -0.58 25.48 -23.53
N SER A 525 -1.50 24.86 -24.26
CA SER A 525 -1.60 23.41 -24.47
C SER A 525 -2.21 23.11 -25.84
N GLY A 526 -1.94 21.92 -26.39
CA GLY A 526 -2.41 21.49 -27.69
C GLY A 526 -1.93 22.44 -28.79
N THR A 527 -2.86 22.90 -29.63
CA THR A 527 -2.57 23.85 -30.71
C THR A 527 -2.02 25.19 -30.20
N GLY A 528 -2.47 25.64 -29.03
CA GLY A 528 -2.07 26.93 -28.44
C GLY A 528 -0.59 27.01 -28.07
N LEU A 529 0.04 25.86 -27.77
CA LEU A 529 1.48 25.77 -27.52
C LEU A 529 2.31 26.08 -28.79
N PHE A 530 1.87 25.55 -29.94
CA PHE A 530 2.59 25.67 -31.21
C PHE A 530 2.29 27.00 -31.93
N THR A 531 1.15 27.62 -31.65
CA THR A 531 0.81 28.95 -32.20
C THR A 531 1.52 30.08 -31.46
N ASN A 532 1.66 29.98 -30.13
CA ASN A 532 2.43 30.97 -29.36
C ASN A 532 3.95 30.86 -29.59
N GLY A 533 4.42 29.69 -30.07
CA GLY A 533 5.83 29.39 -30.34
C GLY A 533 6.37 29.85 -31.71
N LYS A 534 5.58 30.51 -32.58
CA LYS A 534 6.11 31.03 -33.85
C LYS A 534 6.64 32.47 -33.72
N ARG A 535 7.85 32.58 -33.15
CA ARG A 535 8.93 33.37 -33.75
C ARG A 535 10.35 33.00 -33.28
N GLU A 536 10.65 31.74 -32.94
CA GLU A 536 12.06 31.32 -32.82
C GLU A 536 12.27 29.87 -33.29
N SER A 537 12.87 29.77 -34.48
CA SER A 537 13.59 28.64 -35.08
C SER A 537 13.16 27.20 -34.71
N LEU A 538 12.28 26.64 -35.53
CA LEU A 538 12.38 25.24 -35.94
C LEU A 538 12.60 25.23 -37.46
N SER A 539 13.84 25.46 -37.87
CA SER A 539 14.31 25.13 -39.20
C SER A 539 14.41 23.61 -39.30
N GLU A 540 13.41 22.96 -39.88
CA GLU A 540 13.59 21.63 -40.43
C GLU A 540 14.62 21.72 -41.58
N PRO A 541 15.61 20.82 -41.67
CA PRO A 541 16.38 20.68 -42.89
C PRO A 541 15.48 20.01 -43.92
N VAL A 542 14.97 20.80 -44.87
CA VAL A 542 14.35 20.27 -46.09
C VAL A 542 15.44 19.51 -46.84
N LEU A 543 15.26 18.19 -46.95
CA LEU A 543 16.02 17.31 -47.84
C LEU A 543 16.03 17.93 -49.25
N GLN A 544 17.22 18.21 -49.77
CA GLN A 544 17.42 18.64 -51.15
C GLN A 544 16.95 17.53 -52.10
N GLU A 545 15.97 17.85 -52.94
CA GLU A 545 15.65 17.09 -54.15
C GLU A 545 16.80 17.23 -55.17
N GLU A 546 17.76 16.32 -55.12
CA GLU A 546 18.62 16.02 -56.27
C GLU A 546 18.14 14.72 -56.93
N THR A 547 17.11 14.80 -57.78
CA THR A 547 17.05 14.00 -59.01
C THR A 547 15.89 14.48 -59.87
N LEU A 548 16.21 15.26 -60.90
CA LEU A 548 15.53 15.30 -62.21
C LEU A 548 16.15 16.42 -63.04
N LYS A 549 17.33 16.15 -63.61
CA LYS A 549 17.75 16.77 -64.86
C LYS A 549 18.15 15.66 -65.83
N LYS A 550 17.62 15.84 -67.04
CA LYS A 550 17.75 15.06 -68.28
C LYS A 550 19.08 14.37 -68.49
#